data_AF-A0A7S0WND2-F1
#
_entry.id   AF-A0A7S0WND2-F1
#
_cell.length_a   1.000
_cell.length_b   1.000
_cell.length_c   1.000
_cell.angle_alpha   90.00
_cell.angle_beta   90.00
_cell.angle_gamma   90.00
#
_symmetry.space_group_name_H-M   'P 1'
#
loop_
_entity.id
_entity.type
_entity.pdbx_description
1 polymer ?
#
loop_
_entity_poly.entity_id
_entity_poly.type
_entity_poly.pdbx_seq_one_letter_code
_entity_poly.pdbx_strand_id
1 'polypeptide(L)'
;PFQSILLLRALRPDKIVPAIQKYVMDVMGAKYVEPQPFHLPTIFSESTCASPLVFILSPGSDPLSDLLLFAENSGQRVESVSLGQGQGPIAQNWINKGVQEGFWVVL
;
A
#
# COMPACT_ATOMS: atom_id res chain seq x y z
N PRO A 1 -10.28 30.75 0.24
CA PRO A 1 -10.31 29.51 -0.60
C PRO A 1 -11.22 28.41 -0.03
N PHE A 2 -11.03 28.04 1.24
CA PHE A 2 -11.86 27.03 1.91
C PHE A 2 -13.33 27.46 2.07
N GLN A 3 -13.59 28.71 2.45
CA GLN A 3 -14.96 29.23 2.63
C GLN A 3 -15.80 29.14 1.35
N SER A 4 -15.18 29.28 0.18
CA SER A 4 -15.86 29.12 -1.12
C SER A 4 -16.35 27.69 -1.35
N ILE A 5 -15.68 26.68 -0.78
CA ILE A 5 -16.10 25.27 -0.85
C ILE A 5 -17.36 25.05 0.02
N LEU A 6 -17.48 25.75 1.15
CA LEU A 6 -18.69 25.68 1.99
C LEU A 6 -19.92 26.16 1.24
N LEU A 7 -19.80 27.26 0.49
CA LEU A 7 -20.87 27.76 -0.38
C LEU A 7 -21.15 26.79 -1.53
N LEU A 8 -20.11 26.25 -2.17
CA LEU A 8 -20.26 25.24 -3.21
C LEU A 8 -20.98 23.99 -2.70
N ARG A 9 -20.74 23.57 -1.46
CA ARG A 9 -21.41 22.41 -0.85
C ARG A 9 -22.91 22.62 -0.73
N ALA A 10 -23.31 23.85 -0.36
CA ALA A 10 -24.72 24.21 -0.21
C ALA A 10 -25.45 24.30 -1.56
N LEU A 11 -24.77 24.73 -2.62
CA LEU A 11 -25.38 25.00 -3.93
C LEU A 11 -25.21 23.87 -4.96
N ARG A 12 -24.05 23.19 -4.97
CA ARG A 12 -23.65 22.13 -5.90
C ARG A 12 -22.79 21.06 -5.19
N PRO A 13 -23.41 20.20 -4.38
CA PRO A 13 -22.68 19.16 -3.65
C PRO A 13 -21.93 18.19 -4.59
N ASP A 14 -22.39 18.02 -5.84
CA ASP A 14 -21.74 17.20 -6.86
C ASP A 14 -20.35 17.69 -7.27
N LYS A 15 -20.03 18.97 -7.04
CA LYS A 15 -18.73 19.58 -7.37
C LYS A 15 -17.75 19.61 -6.21
N ILE A 16 -18.09 19.00 -5.07
CA ILE A 16 -17.25 19.06 -3.88
C ILE A 16 -15.92 18.33 -4.04
N VAL A 17 -15.93 17.12 -4.62
CA VAL A 17 -14.70 16.33 -4.82
C VAL A 17 -13.64 17.09 -5.63
N PRO A 18 -13.92 17.60 -6.85
CA PRO A 18 -12.92 18.35 -7.61
C PRO A 18 -12.55 19.68 -6.96
N ALA A 19 -13.46 20.33 -6.21
CA ALA A 19 -13.14 21.57 -5.50
C ALA A 19 -12.18 21.35 -4.32
N ILE A 20 -12.34 20.25 -3.58
CA ILE A 20 -11.41 19.86 -2.52
C ILE A 20 -10.06 19.47 -3.11
N GLN A 21 -10.04 18.68 -4.19
CA GLN A 21 -8.78 18.33 -4.88
C GLN A 21 -8.02 19.58 -5.32
N LYS A 22 -8.70 20.55 -5.93
CA LYS A 22 -8.08 21.82 -6.31
C LYS A 22 -7.52 22.58 -5.09
N TYR A 23 -8.27 22.63 -3.99
CA TYR A 23 -7.80 23.28 -2.77
C TYR A 23 -6.55 22.61 -2.19
N VAL A 24 -6.51 21.29 -2.13
CA VAL A 24 -5.32 20.54 -1.67
C VAL A 24 -4.13 20.81 -2.60
N MET A 25 -4.36 20.82 -3.92
CA MET A 25 -3.34 21.16 -4.91
C MET A 25 -2.77 22.57 -4.70
N ASP A 26 -3.63 23.57 -4.47
CA ASP A 26 -3.21 24.97 -4.29
C ASP A 26 -2.47 25.20 -2.95
N VAL A 27 -2.80 24.44 -1.90
CA VAL A 27 -2.24 24.63 -0.55
C VAL A 27 -1.01 23.75 -0.29
N MET A 28 -1.01 22.51 -0.77
CA MET A 28 0.02 21.50 -0.46
C MET A 28 0.83 21.10 -1.70
N GLY A 29 0.29 21.32 -2.90
CA GLY A 29 0.90 20.94 -4.17
C GLY A 29 0.24 19.73 -4.83
N ALA A 30 0.46 19.58 -6.14
CA ALA A 30 -0.18 18.55 -6.98
C ALA A 30 0.10 17.11 -6.53
N LYS A 31 1.29 16.85 -5.97
CA LYS A 31 1.69 15.52 -5.47
C LYS A 31 0.77 14.91 -4.41
N TYR A 32 -0.10 15.70 -3.79
CA TYR A 32 -1.07 15.25 -2.76
C TYR A 32 -2.45 14.89 -3.33
N VAL A 33 -2.68 15.09 -4.63
CA VAL A 33 -3.93 14.70 -5.31
C VAL A 33 -3.69 13.83 -6.55
N GLU A 34 -2.46 13.80 -7.04
CA GLU A 34 -2.03 12.89 -8.09
C GLU A 34 -1.85 11.47 -7.53
N PRO A 35 -2.34 10.43 -8.22
CA PRO A 35 -2.06 9.05 -7.86
C PRO A 35 -0.55 8.80 -7.90
N GLN A 36 0.01 8.33 -6.79
CA GLN A 36 1.42 7.95 -6.77
C GLN A 36 1.60 6.57 -7.44
N PRO A 37 2.58 6.41 -8.33
CA PRO A 37 2.87 5.11 -8.93
C PRO A 37 3.38 4.13 -7.86
N PHE A 38 2.94 2.89 -7.95
CA PHE A 38 3.45 1.82 -7.09
C PHE A 38 4.89 1.47 -7.49
N HIS A 39 5.83 1.62 -6.56
CA HIS A 39 7.23 1.23 -6.74
C HIS A 39 7.75 0.47 -5.51
N LEU A 40 7.74 -0.85 -5.61
CA LEU A 40 8.15 -1.74 -4.52
C LEU A 40 9.57 -1.48 -3.98
N PRO A 41 10.61 -1.19 -4.81
CA PRO A 41 11.95 -0.91 -4.28
C PRO A 41 12.01 0.30 -3.35
N THR A 42 11.29 1.37 -3.69
CA THR A 42 11.21 2.59 -2.87
C THR A 42 10.51 2.28 -1.54
N ILE A 43 9.36 1.61 -1.60
CA ILE A 43 8.60 1.20 -0.42
C ILE A 43 9.44 0.31 0.50
N PHE A 44 10.17 -0.66 -0.06
CA PHE A 44 11.05 -1.53 0.69
C PHE A 44 12.17 -0.74 1.39
N SER A 45 12.77 0.24 0.72
CA SER A 45 13.85 1.07 1.29
C SER A 45 13.39 1.95 2.47
N GLU A 46 12.09 2.30 2.51
CA GLU A 46 11.48 3.06 3.60
C GLU A 46 10.90 2.16 4.70
N SER A 47 10.87 0.84 4.48
CA SER A 47 10.34 -0.14 5.42
C SER A 47 11.38 -0.62 6.43
N THR A 48 10.92 -1.33 7.48
CA THR A 48 11.81 -1.97 8.46
C THR A 48 11.33 -3.39 8.76
N CYS A 49 12.20 -4.24 9.30
CA CYS A 49 11.84 -5.60 9.72
C CYS A 49 10.79 -5.64 10.85
N ALA A 50 10.52 -4.50 11.51
CA ALA A 50 9.51 -4.37 12.55
C ALA A 50 8.16 -3.87 12.03
N SER A 51 8.06 -3.49 10.75
CA SER A 51 6.85 -2.91 10.14
C SER A 51 6.49 -3.69 8.88
N PRO A 52 5.44 -4.54 8.91
CA PRO A 52 5.07 -5.34 7.74
C PRO A 52 4.52 -4.47 6.62
N LEU A 53 4.80 -4.86 5.37
CA LEU A 53 4.20 -4.26 4.19
C LEU A 53 2.82 -4.87 3.94
N VAL A 54 1.80 -4.01 3.81
CA VAL A 54 0.41 -4.43 3.56
C VAL A 54 0.00 -3.99 2.16
N PHE A 55 -0.36 -4.96 1.31
CA PHE A 55 -0.82 -4.72 -0.06
C PHE A 55 -2.35 -4.78 -0.11
N ILE A 56 -2.99 -3.70 -0.56
CA ILE A 56 -4.44 -3.65 -0.74
C ILE A 56 -4.75 -3.96 -2.20
N LEU A 57 -5.36 -5.13 -2.43
CA LEU A 57 -5.70 -5.60 -3.77
C LEU A 57 -6.98 -4.94 -4.28
N SER A 58 -6.90 -4.41 -5.49
CA SER A 58 -8.08 -4.05 -6.28
C SER A 58 -8.34 -5.16 -7.31
N PRO A 59 -9.57 -5.35 -7.79
CA PRO A 59 -9.84 -6.29 -8.88
C PRO A 59 -8.90 -6.02 -10.08
N GLY A 60 -8.15 -7.04 -10.50
CA GLY A 60 -7.20 -6.94 -11.62
C GLY A 60 -5.78 -6.48 -11.28
N SER A 61 -5.47 -6.15 -10.01
CA SER A 61 -4.08 -5.94 -9.57
C SER A 61 -3.49 -7.21 -8.98
N ASP A 62 -2.31 -7.65 -9.46
CA ASP A 62 -1.54 -8.74 -8.87
C ASP A 62 -0.11 -8.28 -8.48
N PRO A 63 0.06 -7.69 -7.28
CA PRO A 63 1.38 -7.26 -6.80
C PRO A 63 2.26 -8.42 -6.34
N LEU A 64 1.74 -9.65 -6.27
CA LEU A 64 2.51 -10.81 -5.83
C LEU A 64 3.60 -11.14 -6.85
N SER A 65 3.26 -11.11 -8.15
CA SER A 65 4.20 -11.35 -9.23
C SER A 65 5.39 -10.37 -9.19
N ASP A 66 5.11 -9.08 -9.00
CA ASP A 66 6.15 -8.04 -8.87
C ASP A 66 6.99 -8.22 -7.60
N LEU A 67 6.37 -8.65 -6.49
CA LEU A 67 7.07 -8.93 -5.23
C LEU A 67 8.03 -10.10 -5.36
N LEU A 68 7.60 -11.21 -5.98
CA LEU A 68 8.42 -12.39 -6.16
C LEU A 68 9.62 -12.09 -7.08
N LEU A 69 9.41 -11.35 -8.17
CA LEU A 69 10.48 -10.86 -9.03
C LEU A 69 11.46 -9.96 -8.28
N PHE A 70 10.96 -9.06 -7.44
CA PHE A 70 11.81 -8.18 -6.63
C PHE A 70 12.63 -8.97 -5.61
N ALA A 71 12.02 -9.96 -4.96
CA ALA A 71 12.71 -10.84 -4.02
C ALA A 71 13.81 -11.65 -4.70
N GLU A 72 13.51 -12.27 -5.84
CA GLU A 72 14.50 -13.04 -6.63
C GLU A 72 15.70 -12.17 -7.01
N ASN A 73 15.46 -10.97 -7.53
CA ASN A 73 16.51 -10.00 -7.88
C ASN A 73 17.32 -9.52 -6.68
N SER A 74 16.75 -9.56 -5.48
CA SER A 74 17.38 -9.11 -4.23
C SER A 74 18.08 -10.24 -3.45
N GLY A 75 18.05 -11.48 -3.94
CA GLY A 75 18.49 -12.65 -3.15
C GLY A 75 17.59 -12.96 -1.94
N GLN A 76 16.39 -12.37 -1.96
CA GLN A 76 15.18 -12.65 -1.17
C GLN A 76 14.77 -14.11 -1.02
N ARG A 77 15.00 -14.81 0.11
CA ARG A 77 14.20 -16.02 0.36
C ARG A 77 12.77 -15.60 0.71
N VAL A 78 11.79 -16.19 0.04
CA VAL A 78 10.36 -15.94 0.27
C VAL A 78 9.65 -17.25 0.57
N GLU A 79 8.83 -17.27 1.61
CA GLU A 79 7.88 -18.34 1.92
C GLU A 79 6.47 -17.77 1.84
N SER A 80 5.60 -18.39 1.03
CA SER A 80 4.24 -17.93 0.80
C SER A 80 3.24 -18.87 1.49
N VAL A 81 2.29 -18.30 2.24
CA VAL A 81 1.26 -19.04 2.96
C VAL A 81 -0.09 -18.41 2.67
N SER A 82 -0.90 -19.01 1.80
CA SER A 82 -2.26 -18.52 1.57
C SER A 82 -3.11 -18.66 2.82
N LEU A 83 -3.63 -17.54 3.33
CA LEU A 83 -4.53 -17.56 4.47
C LEU A 83 -5.90 -18.14 4.12
N GLY A 84 -6.42 -18.96 5.04
CA GLY A 84 -7.70 -19.65 4.91
C GLY A 84 -8.05 -20.36 6.21
N GLN A 85 -9.13 -21.13 6.20
CA GLN A 85 -9.55 -21.88 7.39
C GLN A 85 -8.43 -22.83 7.83
N GLY A 86 -7.99 -22.72 9.09
CA GLY A 86 -6.94 -23.55 9.68
C GLY A 86 -5.50 -23.12 9.38
N GLN A 87 -5.26 -22.08 8.58
CA GLN A 87 -3.90 -21.66 8.20
C GLN A 87 -3.21 -20.75 9.22
N GLY A 88 -3.94 -20.19 10.18
CA GLY A 88 -3.40 -19.26 11.19
C GLY A 88 -2.17 -19.80 11.95
N PRO A 89 -2.22 -21.02 12.52
CA PRO A 89 -1.05 -21.60 13.20
C PRO A 89 0.16 -21.84 12.27
N ILE A 90 -0.10 -22.18 11.01
CA ILE A 90 0.94 -22.43 10.00
C ILE A 90 1.62 -21.11 9.63
N ALA A 91 0.82 -20.07 9.35
CA ALA A 91 1.31 -18.73 9.08
C ALA A 91 2.13 -18.17 10.24
N GLN A 92 1.66 -18.30 11.49
CA GLN A 92 2.40 -17.85 12.67
C GLN A 92 3.75 -18.55 12.80
N ASN A 93 3.82 -19.85 12.54
CA ASN A 93 5.07 -20.59 12.58
C ASN A 93 6.06 -20.08 11.53
N TRP A 94 5.59 -19.84 10.30
CA TRP A 94 6.42 -19.27 9.23
C TRP A 94 6.92 -17.87 9.57
N ILE A 95 6.08 -17.00 10.11
CA ILE A 95 6.47 -15.66 10.57
C ILE A 95 7.58 -15.78 11.63
N ASN A 96 7.38 -16.64 12.65
CA ASN A 96 8.37 -16.82 13.71
C ASN A 96 9.72 -17.31 13.17
N LYS A 97 9.72 -18.24 12.21
CA LYS A 97 10.94 -18.69 11.53
C LYS A 97 11.56 -17.58 10.67
N GLY A 98 10.76 -16.83 9.92
CA GLY A 98 11.23 -15.73 9.09
C GLY A 98 11.91 -14.64 9.90
N VAL A 99 11.38 -14.34 11.09
CA VAL A 99 12.01 -13.42 12.06
C VAL A 99 13.35 -13.94 12.56
N GLN A 100 13.50 -15.25 12.79
CA GLN A 100 14.75 -15.84 13.29
C GLN A 100 15.81 -16.03 12.21
N GLU A 101 15.41 -16.46 11.01
CA GLU A 101 16.31 -16.85 9.92
C GLU A 101 16.53 -15.72 8.90
N GLY A 102 15.72 -14.66 8.92
CA GLY A 102 15.91 -13.48 8.06
C GLY A 102 15.38 -13.63 6.63
N PHE A 103 14.21 -14.26 6.46
CA PHE A 103 13.53 -14.41 5.17
C PHE A 103 12.14 -13.77 5.17
N TRP A 104 11.59 -13.51 3.98
CA TRP A 104 10.28 -12.87 3.83
C TRP A 104 9.16 -13.90 3.89
N VAL A 105 8.08 -13.55 4.59
CA VAL A 105 6.85 -14.35 4.64
C VAL A 105 5.75 -13.54 3.97
N VAL A 106 5.09 -14.13 2.98
CA VAL A 106 3.95 -13.56 2.28
C VAL A 106 2.69 -14.33 2.67
N LEU A 107 1.61 -13.60 2.96
CA LEU A 107 0.36 -14.14 3.51
C LEU A 107 -0.83 -13.87 2.57
#